data_AF-A0A2G9UM80-F1
#
_entry.id   AF-A0A2G9UM80-F1
#
_cell.length_a   1.000
_cell.length_b   1.000
_cell.length_c   1.000
_cell.angle_alpha   90.00
_cell.angle_beta   90.00
_cell.angle_gamma   90.00
#
_symmetry.space_group_name_H-M   'P 1'
#
loop_
_entity.id
_entity.type
_entity.pdbx_description
1 polymer ?
#
loop_
_entity_poly.entity_id
_entity_poly.type
_entity_poly.pdbx_seq_one_letter_code
_entity_poly.pdbx_strand_id
1 'polypeptide(L)' 'MQVTQTAVSAGHFEAKLYHMVFEEEFARFKGHFGPINTMAWHPSGNIIATGGEDGYVRVQEFDDDYLEFKYDY' A
#
# COMPACT_ATOMS: atom_id res chain seq x y z
N MET A 1 23.22 28.94 11.33
CA MET A 1 22.41 28.71 10.11
C MET A 1 22.05 27.25 10.08
N GLN A 2 20.85 26.94 10.58
CA GLN A 2 20.32 25.59 10.59
C GLN A 2 19.58 25.39 9.27
N VAL A 3 20.17 24.60 8.37
CA VAL A 3 19.53 24.22 7.11
C VAL A 3 18.42 23.23 7.48
N THR A 4 17.17 23.60 7.26
CA THR A 4 16.05 22.67 7.29
C THR A 4 16.27 21.68 6.15
N GLN A 5 16.82 20.50 6.46
CA GLN A 5 16.76 19.37 5.55
C GLN A 5 15.29 18.99 5.44
N THR A 6 14.59 19.55 4.45
CA THR A 6 13.42 18.88 3.91
C THR A 6 13.96 17.59 3.33
N ALA A 7 13.90 16.50 4.09
CA ALA A 7 14.09 15.18 3.56
C ALA A 7 12.97 14.97 2.54
N VAL A 8 13.22 15.39 1.30
CA VAL A 8 12.46 14.91 0.16
C VAL A 8 12.82 13.43 0.10
N SER A 9 12.04 12.61 0.82
CA SER A 9 12.13 11.17 0.66
C SER A 9 11.95 10.95 -0.84
N ALA A 10 12.98 10.41 -1.48
CA ALA A 10 12.91 9.95 -2.86
C ALA A 10 11.54 9.28 -3.03
N GLY A 11 10.74 9.73 -4.00
CA GLY A 11 9.34 9.33 -4.13
C GLY A 11 9.24 7.81 -4.15
N HIS A 12 9.00 7.23 -2.98
CA HIS A 12 8.75 5.81 -2.87
C HIS A 12 7.32 5.67 -3.37
N PHE A 13 7.18 5.16 -4.59
CA PHE A 13 5.88 4.83 -5.16
C PHE A 13 5.40 3.54 -4.49
N GLU A 14 5.00 3.67 -3.23
CA GLU A 14 4.47 2.60 -2.40
C GLU A 14 2.97 2.76 -2.23
N ALA A 15 2.24 1.66 -2.34
CA ALA A 15 0.83 1.63 -1.99
C ALA A 15 0.72 1.30 -0.50
N LYS A 16 -0.01 2.12 0.24
CA LYS A 16 -0.29 1.90 1.66
C LYS A 16 -1.77 1.67 1.87
N LEU A 17 -2.09 0.71 2.72
CA LEU A 17 -3.46 0.38 3.08
C LEU A 17 -3.66 0.63 4.57
N TYR A 18 -4.80 1.24 4.87
CA TYR A 18 -5.15 1.68 6.22
C TYR A 18 -6.52 1.11 6.62
N HIS A 19 -6.65 0.77 7.90
CA HIS A 19 -7.96 0.56 8.49
C HIS A 19 -8.67 1.91 8.60
N MET A 20 -9.82 2.05 7.94
CA MET A 20 -10.59 3.31 7.98
C MET A 20 -11.08 3.67 9.38
N VAL A 21 -11.23 2.69 10.28
CA VAL A 21 -11.75 2.90 11.64
C VAL A 21 -10.63 3.24 12.63
N PHE A 22 -9.49 2.55 12.54
CA PHE A 22 -8.38 2.70 13.49
C PHE A 22 -7.30 3.69 13.01
N GLU A 23 -7.37 4.09 11.73
CA GLU A 23 -6.34 4.90 11.06
C GLU A 23 -4.94 4.24 11.06
N GLU A 24 -4.89 2.92 11.26
CA GLU A 24 -3.65 2.15 11.32
C GLU A 24 -3.28 1.56 9.96
N GLU A 25 -1.98 1.63 9.62
CA GLU A 25 -1.41 1.00 8.44
C GLU A 25 -1.31 -0.51 8.67
N PHE A 26 -2.02 -1.32 7.88
CA PHE A 26 -1.96 -2.79 8.00
C PHE A 26 -1.18 -3.44 6.86
N ALA A 27 -1.00 -2.75 5.72
CA ALA A 27 -0.22 -3.27 4.61
C ALA A 27 0.48 -2.17 3.83
N ARG A 28 1.66 -2.53 3.30
CA ARG A 28 2.48 -1.66 2.46
C ARG A 28 3.13 -2.44 1.34
N PHE A 29 2.85 -2.03 0.11
CA PHE A 29 3.41 -2.64 -1.08
C PHE A 29 4.49 -1.74 -1.68
N LYS A 30 5.71 -2.27 -1.71
CA LYS A 30 6.87 -1.61 -2.33
C LYS A 30 7.18 -2.28 -3.66
N GLY A 31 7.83 -1.52 -4.54
CA GLY A 31 8.44 -2.07 -5.75
C GLY A 31 8.04 -1.37 -7.04
N HIS A 32 7.01 -0.52 -7.06
CA HIS A 32 6.78 0.33 -8.22
C HIS A 32 7.91 1.36 -8.35
N PHE A 33 8.42 1.50 -9.57
CA PHE A 33 9.47 2.45 -9.90
C PHE A 33 8.90 3.78 -10.47
N GLY A 34 7.58 3.87 -10.59
CA GLY A 34 6.85 5.04 -11.06
C GLY A 34 5.50 5.18 -10.33
N PRO A 35 4.79 6.31 -10.51
CA PRO A 35 3.51 6.57 -9.87
C PRO A 35 2.52 5.41 -10.06
N ILE A 36 1.82 5.07 -8.97
CA ILE A 36 0.73 4.09 -9.01
C ILE A 36 -0.52 4.85 -9.44
N ASN A 37 -1.06 4.51 -10.61
CA ASN A 37 -2.20 5.21 -11.20
C ASN A 37 -3.51 4.47 -10.97
N THR A 38 -3.45 3.17 -10.66
CA THR A 38 -4.64 2.34 -10.47
C THR A 38 -4.44 1.28 -9.41
N MET A 39 -5.52 0.97 -8.68
CA MET A 39 -5.60 -0.11 -7.72
C MET A 39 -6.98 -0.77 -7.83
N ALA A 40 -7.03 -2.10 -7.75
CA ALA A 40 -8.28 -2.85 -7.78
C ALA A 40 -8.22 -4.04 -6.81
N TRP A 41 -9.27 -4.18 -6.02
CA TRP A 41 -9.43 -5.32 -5.12
C TRP A 41 -10.11 -6.48 -5.85
N HIS A 42 -9.66 -7.69 -5.58
CA HIS A 42 -10.40 -8.88 -6.00
C HIS A 42 -11.71 -8.98 -5.18
N PRO A 43 -12.85 -9.40 -5.76
CA PRO A 43 -14.12 -9.51 -5.04
C PRO A 43 -14.09 -10.43 -3.82
N SER A 44 -13.14 -11.37 -3.74
CA SER A 44 -12.97 -12.22 -2.56
C SER A 44 -12.25 -11.53 -1.40
N GLY A 45 -11.69 -10.33 -1.59
CA GLY A 45 -10.94 -9.60 -0.56
C GLY A 45 -9.50 -10.08 -0.32
N ASN A 46 -9.09 -11.20 -0.91
CA ASN A 46 -7.80 -11.83 -0.60
C ASN A 46 -6.62 -11.26 -1.40
N ILE A 47 -6.91 -10.48 -2.45
CA ILE A 47 -5.91 -10.05 -3.41
C ILE A 47 -6.17 -8.61 -3.81
N ILE A 48 -5.11 -7.85 -4.02
CA ILE A 48 -5.12 -6.53 -4.62
C ILE A 48 -4.18 -6.46 -5.82
N ALA A 49 -4.59 -5.74 -6.86
CA ALA A 49 -3.77 -5.45 -8.02
C ALA A 49 -3.45 -3.96 -8.07
N THR A 50 -2.17 -3.63 -8.27
CA THR A 50 -1.66 -2.26 -8.42
C THR A 50 -1.03 -2.09 -9.80
N GLY A 51 -1.40 -1.02 -10.51
CA GLY A 51 -0.83 -0.68 -11.81
C GLY A 51 -0.03 0.62 -11.75
N GLY A 52 1.24 0.55 -12.12
CA GLY A 52 2.14 1.70 -12.13
C GLY A 52 2.45 2.21 -13.54
N GLU A 53 2.87 3.46 -13.62
CA GLU A 53 3.44 4.06 -14.84
C GLU A 53 4.77 3.40 -15.26
N ASP A 54 5.36 2.59 -14.37
CA ASP A 54 6.52 1.75 -14.67
C ASP A 54 6.22 0.60 -15.65
N GLY A 55 4.97 0.47 -16.11
CA GLY A 55 4.53 -0.54 -17.08
C GLY A 55 4.29 -1.90 -16.45
N TYR A 56 4.38 -2.01 -15.12
CA TYR A 56 4.14 -3.25 -14.38
C TYR A 56 2.80 -3.19 -13.66
N VAL A 57 2.09 -4.31 -13.73
CA VAL A 57 0.99 -4.63 -12.81
C VAL A 57 1.55 -5.59 -11.79
N ARG A 58 1.37 -5.27 -10.51
CA ARG A 58 1.76 -6.15 -9.42
C ARG A 58 0.50 -6.62 -8.70
N VAL A 59 0.47 -7.90 -8.39
CA VAL A 59 -0.63 -8.54 -7.67
C VAL A 59 -0.07 -8.94 -6.31
N GLN A 60 -0.78 -8.57 -5.24
CA GLN A 60 -0.43 -8.93 -3.87
C GLN A 60 -1.57 -9.69 -3.24
N GLU A 61 -1.24 -10.83 -2.66
CA GLU A 61 -2.14 -11.61 -1.81
C GLU A 61 -1.94 -11.15 -0.37
N PHE A 62 -3.02 -11.11 0.40
CA PHE A 62 -2.96 -10.80 1.82
C PHE A 62 -2.66 -12.05 2.64
N ASP A 63 -1.88 -11.88 3.70
CA ASP A 63 -1.59 -12.94 4.66
C ASP A 63 -2.81 -13.25 5.54
N ASP A 64 -2.81 -14.43 6.15
CA ASP A 64 -3.88 -14.90 7.03
C ASP A 64 -4.15 -13.91 8.18
N ASP A 65 -3.14 -13.18 8.65
CA ASP A 65 -3.28 -12.14 9.68
C ASP A 65 -4.29 -11.04 9.30
N TYR A 66 -4.38 -10.69 8.02
CA TYR A 66 -5.37 -9.74 7.52
C TYR A 66 -6.74 -10.39 7.34
N LEU A 67 -6.76 -11.62 6.83
CA LEU A 67 -8.01 -12.35 6.54
C LEU A 67 -8.76 -12.77 7.81
N GLU A 68 -8.01 -13.09 8.87
CA GLU A 68 -8.54 -13.52 10.16
C GLU A 68 -8.65 -12.38 11.18
N PHE A 69 -8.39 -11.13 10.77
CA PHE A 69 -8.49 -9.98 11.66
C PHE A 69 -9.88 -9.89 12.29
N LYS A 70 -9.97 -10.21 13.58
CA LYS A 70 -11.17 -10.10 14.40
C LYS A 70 -10.94 -9.00 15.43
N TYR A 71 -11.81 -8.01 15.38
CA TYR A 71 -11.87 -6.99 16.42
C TYR A 71 -12.75 -7.52 17.56
N ASP A 72 -12.15 -7.79 18.71
CA ASP A 72 -12.90 -8.03 19.95
C ASP A 72 -13.38 -6.67 20.50
N TYR A 73 -14.67 -6.61 20.85
CA TYR A 73 -15.35 -5.44 21.42
C TYR A 73 -15.15 -5.34 22.93
#